data_AF-A0A661DJN6-F1
#
_entry.id   AF-A0A661DJN6-F1
#
_cell.length_a   1.000
_cell.length_b   1.000
_cell.length_c   1.000
_cell.angle_alpha   90.00
_cell.angle_beta   90.00
_cell.angle_gamma   90.00
#
_symmetry.space_group_name_H-M   'P 1'
#
loop_
_entity.id
_entity.type
_entity.pdbx_description
1 polymer ?
#
loop_
_entity_poly.entity_id
_entity_poly.type
_entity_poly.pdbx_seq_one_letter_code
_entity_poly.pdbx_strand_id
1 'polypeptide(L)' 'MVMAQALFKAIKADNSDVLIDVLALAWTKSLLDRMPEVNKAITMPISHGIFGWNMRKKLGHELRDEYYD' A
#
# COMPACT_ATOMS: atom_id res chain seq x y z
N MET A 1 0.42 9.18 5.87
CA MET A 1 1.15 8.88 4.61
C MET A 1 2.56 9.43 4.61
N VAL A 2 2.80 10.72 4.86
CA VAL A 2 4.17 11.29 4.85
C VAL A 2 5.12 10.57 5.83
N MET A 3 4.65 10.26 7.04
CA MET A 3 5.47 9.55 8.04
C MET A 3 5.88 8.13 7.65
N ALA A 4 5.10 7.45 6.80
CA ALA A 4 5.41 6.07 6.39
C ALA A 4 6.63 6.01 5.47
N GLN A 5 6.98 7.10 4.78
CA GLN A 5 8.14 7.12 3.89
C GLN A 5 9.45 6.89 4.66
N ALA A 6 9.54 7.31 5.93
CA ALA A 6 10.71 7.04 6.76
C ALA A 6 10.92 5.52 6.95
N LEU A 7 9.83 4.76 7.11
CA LEU A 7 9.87 3.31 7.18
C LEU A 7 10.29 2.70 5.83
N PHE A 8 9.72 3.16 4.71
CA PHE A 8 10.07 2.64 3.39
C PHE A 8 11.56 2.84 3.07
N LYS A 9 12.11 4.00 3.44
CA LYS A 9 13.54 4.30 3.33
C LYS A 9 14.38 3.36 4.19
N ALA A 10 13.96 3.11 5.43
CA ALA A 10 14.67 2.20 6.33
C ALA A 10 14.69 0.76 5.79
N ILE A 11 13.54 0.27 5.29
CA ILE A 11 13.44 -1.07 4.69
C ILE A 11 14.35 -1.18 3.46
N LYS A 12 14.30 -0.20 2.55
CA LYS A 12 15.15 -0.18 1.34
C LYS A 12 16.64 -0.02 1.64
N ALA A 13 16.99 0.63 2.76
CA ALA A 13 18.38 0.75 3.20
C ALA A 13 18.92 -0.58 3.77
N ASP A 14 18.07 -1.37 4.43
CA ASP A 14 18.42 -2.71 4.92
C ASP A 14 18.48 -3.73 3.78
N ASN A 15 17.51 -3.69 2.87
CA ASN A 15 17.46 -4.52 1.68
C ASN A 15 16.84 -3.76 0.49
N SER A 16 17.68 -3.46 -0.52
CA SER A 16 17.27 -2.72 -1.72
C SER A 16 16.25 -3.46 -2.58
N ASP A 17 16.21 -4.79 -2.50
CA ASP A 17 15.43 -5.65 -3.41
C ASP A 17 13.99 -5.85 -2.92
N VAL A 18 13.67 -5.45 -1.69
CA VAL A 18 12.32 -5.56 -1.13
C VAL A 18 11.33 -4.73 -1.94
N LEU A 19 10.26 -5.34 -2.44
CA LEU A 19 9.17 -4.63 -3.09
C LEU A 19 8.15 -4.13 -2.05
N ILE A 20 7.79 -2.85 -2.14
CA ILE A 20 6.85 -2.23 -1.20
C ILE A 20 5.61 -1.77 -1.96
N ASP A 21 4.51 -2.46 -1.73
CA ASP A 21 3.20 -2.07 -2.26
C ASP A 21 2.37 -1.43 -1.13
N VAL A 22 1.71 -0.32 -1.45
CA VAL A 22 1.01 0.51 -0.45
C VAL A 22 -0.46 0.61 -0.79
N LEU A 23 -1.30 0.04 0.07
CA LEU A 23 -2.76 0.20 0.02
C LEU A 23 -3.16 1.55 0.66
N ALA A 24 -3.70 2.47 -0.14
CA ALA A 24 -4.06 3.81 0.33
C ALA A 24 -5.26 4.43 -0.40
N LEU A 25 -5.84 5.48 0.16
CA LEU A 25 -6.98 6.18 -0.46
C LEU A 25 -6.57 6.84 -1.78
N ALA A 26 -7.48 6.90 -2.75
CA ALA A 26 -7.20 7.40 -4.11
C ALA A 26 -6.51 8.78 -4.14
N TRP A 27 -6.89 9.69 -3.24
CA TRP A 27 -6.31 11.05 -3.17
C TRP A 27 -4.83 11.06 -2.73
N THR A 28 -4.34 9.99 -2.11
CA THR A 28 -2.93 9.85 -1.72
C THR A 28 -2.05 9.25 -2.80
N LYS A 29 -2.64 8.72 -3.89
CA LYS A 29 -1.92 8.03 -4.97
C LYS A 29 -0.84 8.92 -5.58
N SER A 30 -1.14 10.18 -5.86
CA SER A 30 -0.18 11.12 -6.45
C SER A 30 1.05 11.37 -5.56
N LEU A 31 0.88 11.31 -4.23
CA LEU A 31 1.99 11.40 -3.29
C LEU A 31 2.85 10.13 -3.32
N LEU A 32 2.22 8.96 -3.35
CA LEU A 32 2.91 7.66 -3.42
C LEU A 32 3.66 7.47 -4.74
N ASP A 33 3.08 7.90 -5.86
CA ASP A 33 3.71 7.84 -7.19
C ASP A 33 5.03 8.67 -7.26
N ARG A 34 5.29 9.54 -6.26
CA ARG A 34 6.52 10.33 -6.14
C ARG A 34 7.53 9.73 -5.15
N MET A 35 7.20 8.62 -4.48
CA MET A 35 8.10 7.93 -3.55
C MET A 35 8.84 6.82 -4.31
N PRO A 36 10.17 6.94 -4.52
CA PRO A 36 10.93 5.91 -5.24
C PRO A 36 10.98 4.58 -4.48
N GLU A 37 10.69 4.60 -3.18
CA GLU A 37 10.65 3.40 -2.35
C GLU A 37 9.40 2.53 -2.61
N VAL A 38 8.35 3.08 -3.24
CA VAL A 38 7.06 2.41 -3.47
C VAL A 38 7.01 1.81 -4.87
N ASN A 39 6.72 0.51 -4.96
CA ASN A 39 6.56 -0.21 -6.22
C ASN A 39 5.15 -0.02 -6.80
N LYS A 40 4.11 -0.25 -6.00
CA LYS A 40 2.70 -0.11 -6.43
C LYS A 40 1.87 0.64 -5.40
N ALA A 41 1.09 1.62 -5.85
CA ALA A 41 0.06 2.27 -5.05
C ALA A 41 -1.31 1.65 -5.33
N ILE A 42 -1.79 0.81 -4.41
CA ILE A 42 -3.07 0.11 -4.52
C ILE A 42 -4.17 1.00 -3.94
N THR A 43 -5.21 1.27 -4.71
CA THR A 43 -6.31 2.12 -4.25
C THR A 43 -7.21 1.36 -3.28
N MET A 44 -7.39 1.89 -2.07
CA MET A 44 -8.31 1.36 -1.07
C MET A 44 -9.76 1.75 -1.43
N PRO A 45 -10.65 0.78 -1.73
CA PRO A 45 -12.03 1.08 -2.12
C PRO A 45 -12.93 1.42 -0.93
N ILE A 46 -12.40 1.40 0.30
CA ILE A 46 -13.17 1.54 1.54
C ILE A 46 -12.75 2.81 2.25
N SER A 47 -13.70 3.71 2.43
CA SER A 47 -13.51 4.97 3.15
C SER A 47 -13.52 4.79 4.67
N HIS A 48 -13.07 5.83 5.38
CA HIS A 48 -13.08 5.85 6.84
C HIS A 48 -14.51 5.74 7.40
N GLY A 49 -14.67 5.09 8.57
CA GLY A 49 -15.96 4.87 9.21
C GLY A 49 -16.85 3.77 8.60
N ILE A 50 -16.45 3.18 7.47
CA ILE A 50 -17.21 2.11 6.81
C ILE A 50 -16.66 0.75 7.27
N PHE A 51 -17.54 -0.06 7.88
CA PHE A 51 -17.20 -1.43 8.26
C PHE A 51 -16.86 -2.29 7.03
N GLY A 52 -17.76 -2.32 6.03
CA GLY A 52 -17.43 -2.79 4.68
C GLY A 52 -16.91 -4.24 4.59
N TRP A 53 -17.38 -5.16 5.44
CA TRP A 53 -16.82 -6.52 5.57
C TRP A 53 -16.65 -7.26 4.25
N ASN A 54 -17.71 -7.34 3.43
CA ASN A 54 -17.65 -8.05 2.14
C ASN A 54 -16.62 -7.42 1.18
N MET A 55 -16.45 -6.09 1.21
CA MET A 55 -15.45 -5.40 0.41
C MET A 55 -14.04 -5.71 0.91
N ARG A 56 -13.82 -5.76 2.23
CA ARG A 56 -12.53 -6.13 2.84
C ARG A 56 -12.15 -7.57 2.49
N LYS A 57 -13.12 -8.49 2.60
CA LYS A 57 -12.92 -9.89 2.25
C LYS A 57 -12.59 -10.05 0.77
N LYS A 58 -13.34 -9.40 -0.12
CA LYS A 58 -13.07 -9.41 -1.56
C LYS A 58 -11.69 -8.85 -1.88
N LEU A 59 -11.34 -7.69 -1.33
CA LEU A 59 -10.01 -7.08 -1.51
C LEU A 59 -8.89 -8.01 -1.03
N GLY A 60 -9.03 -8.64 0.14
CA GLY A 60 -8.03 -9.58 0.65
C GLY A 60 -7.87 -10.83 -0.22
N HIS A 61 -8.96 -11.32 -0.84
CA HIS A 61 -8.88 -12.41 -1.81
C HIS A 61 -8.18 -11.99 -3.10
N GLU A 62 -8.44 -10.79 -3.63
CA GLU A 62 -7.75 -10.25 -4.80
C GLU A 62 -6.24 -10.07 -4.55
N LEU A 63 -5.86 -9.64 -3.35
CA LEU A 63 -4.45 -9.45 -2.98
C LEU A 63 -3.69 -10.76 -2.71
N ARG A 64 -4.39 -11.90 -2.62
CA ARG A 64 -3.73 -13.19 -2.42
C ARG A 64 -2.85 -13.58 -3.61
N ASP A 65 -3.24 -13.16 -4.81
CA ASP A 65 -2.52 -13.46 -6.05
C ASP A 65 -1.18 -12.70 -6.17
N GLU A 66 -0.95 -11.72 -5.30
CA GLU A 66 0.32 -10.97 -5.23
C GLU A 66 1.37 -11.68 -4.35
N TYR A 67 0.98 -12.71 -3.58
CA TYR A 67 1.88 -13.52 -2.75
C TYR A 67 2.83 -12.72 -1.85
N TYR A 68 2.33 -11.68 -1.17
CA TYR A 68 3.12 -10.94 -0.18
C TYR A 68 3.65 -11.85 0.93
N ASP A 69 4.90 -11.61 1.34
CA ASP A 69 5.60 -12.32 2.42
C ASP A 69 4.98 -12.13 3.81
#